data_AF-A0A377YY83-F1
#
_entry.id   AF-A0A377YY83-F1
#
_cell.length_a   1.000
_cell.length_b   1.000
_cell.length_c   1.000
_cell.angle_alpha   90.00
_cell.angle_beta   90.00
_cell.angle_gamma   90.00
#
_symmetry.space_group_name_H-M   'P 1'
#
loop_
_entity.id
_entity.type
_entity.pdbx_description
1 polymer ?
#
loop_
_entity_poly.entity_id
_entity_poly.type
_entity_poly.pdbx_seq_one_letter_code
_entity_poly.pdbx_strand_id
1 'polypeptide(L)' 'MSKFRLALVRQKYRPDGGAERFVSRALEALDSSHLQLNVITREWQGAGETGLADPYL' A
#
# COMPACT_ATOMS: atom_id res chain seq x y z
N MET A 1 -20.33 -13.55 10.54
CA MET A 1 -19.00 -13.22 11.12
C MET A 1 -18.61 -11.80 10.73
N SER A 2 -18.08 -11.04 11.67
CA SER A 2 -17.62 -9.65 11.47
C SER A 2 -16.43 -9.60 10.50
N LYS A 3 -16.47 -8.66 9.55
CA LYS A 3 -15.36 -8.39 8.62
C LYS A 3 -14.36 -7.45 9.30
N PHE A 4 -13.13 -7.90 9.50
CA PHE A 4 -12.06 -7.09 10.08
C PHE A 4 -11.49 -6.16 9.01
N ARG A 5 -11.31 -4.88 9.35
CA ARG A 5 -10.74 -3.88 8.46
C ARG A 5 -9.41 -3.41 9.02
N LEU A 6 -8.34 -3.59 8.25
CA LEU A 6 -6.99 -3.15 8.59
C LEU A 6 -6.60 -2.00 7.65
N ALA A 7 -6.11 -0.90 8.22
CA ALA A 7 -5.59 0.23 7.46
C ALA A 7 -4.09 0.40 7.74
N LEU A 8 -3.26 0.40 6.70
CA LEU A 8 -1.83 0.67 6.77
C LEU A 8 -1.57 2.13 6.39
N VAL A 9 -1.08 2.93 7.33
CA VAL A 9 -0.78 4.36 7.11
C VAL A 9 0.73 4.57 7.00
N ARG A 10 1.22 5.08 5.86
CA ARG A 10 2.66 5.33 5.63
C ARG A 10 2.90 6.67 4.96
N GLN A 11 4.04 7.33 5.22
CA GLN A 11 4.39 8.53 4.45
C GLN A 11 4.72 8.21 2.99
N LYS A 12 5.52 7.16 2.75
CA LYS A 12 5.89 6.69 1.41
C LYS A 12 5.58 5.21 1.28
N TYR A 13 4.76 4.85 0.31
CA TYR A 13 4.47 3.45 -0.01
C TYR A 13 5.56 2.86 -0.89
N ARG A 14 5.99 1.64 -0.57
CA ARG A 14 6.98 0.89 -1.34
C ARG A 14 6.45 -0.51 -1.64
N PRO A 15 5.99 -0.82 -2.87
CA PRO A 15 5.49 -2.15 -3.18
C PRO A 15 6.57 -3.24 -3.05
N ASP A 16 7.84 -2.87 -3.18
CA ASP A 16 9.02 -3.74 -2.99
C ASP A 16 9.55 -3.74 -1.54
N GLY A 17 8.93 -2.95 -0.66
CA GLY A 17 9.36 -2.78 0.72
C GLY A 17 9.17 -4.03 1.58
N GLY A 18 10.05 -4.21 2.57
CA GLY A 18 9.96 -5.33 3.52
C GLY A 18 8.68 -5.33 4.35
N ALA A 19 8.15 -4.15 4.68
CA ALA A 19 6.91 -4.00 5.44
C ALA A 19 5.68 -4.43 4.64
N GLU A 20 5.57 -4.02 3.38
CA GLU A 20 4.51 -4.44 2.47
C GLU A 20 4.53 -5.97 2.22
N ARG A 21 5.73 -6.56 2.06
CA ARG A 21 5.88 -8.03 1.98
C ARG A 21 5.40 -8.72 3.25
N PHE A 22 5.74 -8.19 4.41
CA PHE A 22 5.27 -8.72 5.70
C PHE A 22 3.74 -8.69 5.79
N VAL A 23 3.11 -7.56 5.43
CA VAL A 23 1.66 -7.43 5.46
C VAL A 23 1.00 -8.37 4.44
N SER A 24 1.55 -8.50 3.23
CA SER A 24 1.01 -9.43 2.22
C SER A 24 1.05 -10.89 2.68
N ARG A 25 2.13 -11.30 3.35
CA ARG A 25 2.25 -12.66 3.93
C ARG A 25 1.31 -12.87 5.10
N ALA A 26 1.15 -11.86 5.96
CA ALA A 26 0.20 -11.90 7.05
C ALA A 26 -1.24 -12.01 6.50
N LEU A 27 -1.59 -11.24 5.45
CA LEU A 27 -2.88 -11.36 4.78
C LEU A 27 -3.09 -12.72 4.14
N GLU A 28 -2.10 -13.27 3.45
CA GLU A 28 -2.16 -14.59 2.82
C GLU A 28 -2.40 -15.69 3.88
N ALA A 29 -1.72 -15.61 5.03
CA ALA A 29 -1.97 -16.50 6.16
C ALA A 29 -3.33 -16.27 6.86
N LEU A 30 -3.86 -15.06 6.73
CA LEU A 30 -5.16 -14.64 7.27
C LEU A 30 -6.28 -14.75 6.23
N ASP A 31 -6.05 -15.20 5.01
CA ASP A 31 -7.04 -15.23 3.91
C ASP A 31 -8.20 -16.21 4.19
N SER A 32 -7.97 -17.18 5.10
CA SER A 32 -9.02 -17.98 5.73
C SER A 32 -9.92 -17.19 6.72
N SER A 33 -9.68 -15.88 6.88
CA SER A 33 -10.36 -14.97 7.81
C SER A 33 -10.93 -13.77 7.04
N HIS A 34 -12.05 -13.22 7.50
CA HIS A 34 -12.76 -12.09 6.86
C HIS A 34 -12.02 -10.74 6.97
N LEU A 35 -10.78 -10.63 6.50
CA LEU A 35 -9.92 -9.45 6.64
C LEU A 35 -9.89 -8.62 5.35
N GLN A 36 -10.01 -7.30 5.48
CA GLN A 36 -9.90 -6.34 4.37
C GLN A 36 -8.77 -5.36 4.66
N LEU A 37 -7.73 -5.34 3.83
CA LEU A 37 -6.63 -4.37 3.93
C LEU A 37 -6.89 -3.13 3.06
N ASN A 38 -6.60 -1.96 3.63
CA ASN A 38 -6.53 -0.69 2.92
C ASN A 38 -5.16 -0.05 3.18
N VAL A 39 -4.55 0.55 2.17
CA VAL A 39 -3.28 1.27 2.31
C VAL A 39 -3.53 2.75 2.05
N ILE A 40 -3.10 3.59 2.99
CA ILE A 40 -3.20 5.05 2.92
C ILE A 40 -1.78 5.59 2.96
N THR A 41 -1.38 6.32 1.91
CA THR A 41 -0.06 6.94 1.87
C THR A 41 -0.10 8.37 1.34
N ARG A 42 0.85 9.20 1.78
CA ARG A 42 1.04 10.55 1.23
C ARG A 42 1.61 10.52 -0.18
N GLU A 43 2.50 9.57 -0.44
CA GLU A 43 3.20 9.41 -1.72
C GLU A 43 3.19 7.95 -2.15
N TRP A 44 2.54 7.69 -3.28
CA TRP A 44 2.62 6.39 -3.96
C TRP A 44 3.88 6.35 -4.84
N GLN A 45 4.76 5.38 -4.66
CA GLN A 45 5.81 5.10 -5.65
C GLN A 45 5.19 4.73 -7.00
N GLY A 46 5.72 5.24 -8.11
CA GLY A 46 5.16 5.05 -9.45
C GLY A 46 4.10 6.07 -9.87
N ALA A 47 3.54 6.85 -8.94
CA ALA A 47 2.51 7.85 -9.27
C ALA A 47 3.07 9.22 -9.68
N GLY A 48 4.38 9.45 -9.50
CA GLY A 48 5.05 10.73 -9.77
C GLY A 48 6.05 10.72 -10.92
N GLU A 49 6.19 9.61 -11.65
CA GLU A 49 7.15 9.47 -12.75
C GLU A 49 6.48 9.55 -14.13
N THR A 50 5.53 10.47 -14.27
CA THR A 50 5.26 11.14 -15.56
C THR A 50 5.81 12.57 -15.46
N GLY A 51 7.15 12.66 -15.33
CA GLY A 51 7.92 13.90 -15.32
C GLY A 51 8.47 14.26 -16.70
N LEU A 52 7.67 14.10 -17.75
CA LEU A 52 7.87 14.72 -19.08
C LEU A 52 6.62 15.59 -19.28
N ALA A 53 6.57 16.90 -19.43
CA ALA A 53 7.51 18.02 -19.53
C ALA A 53 6.77 19.24 -18.88
N ASP A 54 7.39 20.25 -18.27
CA ASP A 54 7.96 21.40 -18.98
C ASP A 54 8.78 22.26 -17.99
N PRO A 55 10.06 22.56 -18.26
CA PRO A 55 10.89 23.39 -17.39
C PRO A 55 10.63 24.91 -17.50
N TYR A 56 9.56 25.34 -18.20
CA TYR A 56 9.23 26.75 -18.45
C TYR A 56 7.74 27.08 -18.28
N LEU A 57 7.05 26.45 -17.31
CA LEU A 57 5.77 26.94 -16.77
C LEU A 57 5.92 27.29 -15.29
#